data_AF-A0A067GWG8-F1
#
_entry.id   AF-A0A067GWG8-F1
#
_cell.length_a   1.000
_cell.length_b   1.000
_cell.length_c   1.000
_cell.angle_alpha   90.00
_cell.angle_beta   90.00
_cell.angle_gamma   90.00
#
_symmetry.space_group_name_H-M   'P 1'
#
loop_
_entity.id
_entity.type
_entity.pdbx_description
1 polymer ?
#
loop_
_entity_poly.entity_id
_entity_poly.type
_entity_poly.pdbx_seq_one_letter_code
_entity_poly.pdbx_strand_id
1 'polypeptide(L)'
;MDGGLPMLNCLLQHTLRSLCSRSDSSNSSKWVYAVFWRILPRNYPPPKWDRGGSALDRSKGNKRNWILVWEDGFCDFFECERAGSGYMKGRFGADIFFKMSHEVYNFGEGLVGKVAADNSHKWVFKEATTESEPGFTSSWNASIDPQPKAWEFQFNSGIQTIAIISVREGIIQLGSFDK
;
A
#
# COMPACT_ATOMS: atom_id res chain seq x y z
N MET A 1 27.56 8.72 12.75
CA MET A 1 27.82 7.39 12.12
C MET A 1 26.62 7.12 11.23
N ASP A 2 26.62 7.73 10.04
CA ASP A 2 25.43 7.85 9.16
C ASP A 2 25.49 6.89 7.95
N GLY A 3 26.42 5.93 7.97
CA GLY A 3 26.64 4.98 6.86
C GLY A 3 25.59 3.86 6.74
N GLY A 4 24.64 3.74 7.67
CA GLY A 4 23.65 2.65 7.68
C GLY A 4 22.37 2.93 6.88
N LEU A 5 21.99 4.20 6.73
CA LEU A 5 20.76 4.61 6.05
C LEU A 5 20.75 4.26 4.54
N PRO A 6 21.85 4.46 3.78
CA PRO A 6 21.86 4.12 2.36
C PRO A 6 21.73 2.61 2.11
N MET A 7 22.36 1.79 2.93
CA MET A 7 22.29 0.32 2.80
C MET A 7 20.90 -0.21 3.11
N LEU A 8 20.21 0.34 4.12
CA LEU A 8 18.85 -0.05 4.47
C LEU A 8 17.87 0.26 3.33
N ASN A 9 18.01 1.43 2.70
CA ASN A 9 17.19 1.82 1.55
C ASN A 9 17.44 0.91 0.33
N CYS A 10 18.69 0.55 0.06
CA CYS A 10 19.00 -0.41 -1.00
C CYS A 10 18.38 -1.78 -0.76
N LEU A 11 18.36 -2.27 0.49
CA LEU A 11 17.73 -3.53 0.84
C LEU A 11 16.21 -3.49 0.72
N LEU A 12 15.58 -2.39 1.13
CA LEU A 12 14.15 -2.18 0.96
C LEU A 12 13.77 -2.19 -0.52
N GLN A 13 14.47 -1.40 -1.33
CA GLN A 13 14.28 -1.36 -2.78
C GLN A 13 14.45 -2.73 -3.44
N HIS A 14 15.52 -3.45 -3.09
CA HIS A 14 15.75 -4.80 -3.60
C HIS A 14 14.62 -5.77 -3.21
N THR A 15 14.10 -5.65 -1.99
CA THR A 15 12.98 -6.48 -1.51
C THR A 15 11.70 -6.17 -2.27
N LEU A 16 11.33 -4.90 -2.41
CA LEU A 16 10.13 -4.47 -3.15
C LEU A 16 10.20 -4.92 -4.61
N ARG A 17 11.38 -4.79 -5.24
CA ARG A 17 11.61 -5.28 -6.61
C ARG A 17 11.47 -6.79 -6.72
N SER A 18 11.99 -7.54 -5.74
CA SER A 18 11.90 -9.01 -5.73
C SER A 18 10.45 -9.49 -5.64
N LEU A 19 9.58 -8.78 -4.90
CA LEU A 19 8.15 -9.10 -4.81
C LEU A 19 7.44 -9.00 -6.18
N CYS A 20 7.83 -8.04 -7.03
CA CYS A 20 7.29 -7.91 -8.38
C CYS A 20 7.98 -8.82 -9.42
N SER A 21 9.18 -9.32 -9.12
CA SER A 21 9.99 -10.11 -10.07
C SER A 21 9.84 -11.62 -9.92
N ARG A 22 9.31 -12.11 -8.80
CA ARG A 22 9.06 -13.55 -8.57
C ARG A 22 7.87 -14.02 -9.41
N SER A 23 8.14 -14.44 -10.64
CA SER A 23 7.22 -15.17 -11.52
C SER A 23 7.87 -16.49 -11.90
N ASP A 24 7.97 -17.38 -10.91
CA ASP A 24 8.34 -18.77 -11.17
C ASP A 24 7.04 -19.50 -11.52
N SER A 25 6.93 -19.93 -12.78
CA SER A 25 5.84 -20.67 -13.42
C SER A 25 4.80 -19.84 -14.16
N SER A 26 4.47 -20.35 -15.34
CA SER A 26 3.70 -19.77 -16.44
C SER A 26 2.22 -19.48 -16.15
N ASN A 27 1.80 -19.32 -14.90
CA ASN A 27 0.39 -19.07 -14.52
C ASN A 27 0.19 -18.33 -13.17
N SER A 28 1.22 -17.83 -12.48
CA SER A 28 1.02 -17.08 -11.22
C SER A 28 0.84 -15.57 -11.48
N SER A 29 -0.24 -14.99 -10.98
CA SER A 29 -0.53 -13.55 -11.01
C SER A 29 0.67 -12.72 -10.57
N LYS A 30 1.19 -11.86 -11.47
CA LYS A 30 2.37 -11.05 -11.22
C LYS A 30 1.98 -9.76 -10.50
N TRP A 31 2.75 -9.38 -9.47
CA TRP A 31 2.64 -8.06 -8.86
C TRP A 31 3.27 -7.01 -9.78
N VAL A 32 2.53 -5.97 -10.09
CA VAL A 32 2.95 -4.86 -10.95
C VAL A 32 3.69 -3.81 -10.14
N TYR A 33 3.22 -3.54 -8.92
CA TYR A 33 3.85 -2.60 -8.03
C TYR A 33 3.86 -3.11 -6.58
N ALA A 34 4.83 -2.61 -5.82
CA ALA A 34 4.96 -2.82 -4.38
C ALA A 34 5.32 -1.50 -3.70
N VAL A 35 4.63 -1.17 -2.61
CA VAL A 35 4.83 0.07 -1.83
C VAL A 35 5.00 -0.28 -0.37
N PHE A 36 6.00 0.31 0.28
CA PHE A 36 6.19 0.23 1.72
C PHE A 36 5.70 1.51 2.39
N TRP A 37 4.74 1.35 3.31
CA TRP A 37 4.24 2.43 4.15
C TRP A 37 4.77 2.29 5.56
N ARG A 38 5.57 3.26 6.01
CA ARG A 38 6.19 3.28 7.34
C ARG A 38 5.22 3.84 8.37
N ILE A 39 5.16 3.18 9.53
CA ILE A 39 4.46 3.73 10.71
C ILE A 39 5.37 4.75 11.40
N LEU A 40 4.92 6.00 11.48
CA LEU A 40 5.62 7.10 12.13
C LEU A 40 4.71 7.88 13.09
N PRO A 41 5.27 8.53 14.13
CA PRO A 41 4.51 9.46 14.95
C PRO A 41 4.10 10.69 14.13
N ARG A 42 2.85 11.13 14.30
CA ARG A 42 2.23 12.28 13.63
C ARG A 42 2.89 13.61 13.96
N ASN A 43 3.39 13.75 15.18
CA ASN A 43 4.04 14.98 15.64
C ASN A 43 5.53 14.93 15.26
N TYR A 44 5.95 15.86 14.39
CA TYR A 44 7.36 16.06 14.05
C TYR A 44 7.88 17.38 14.68
N PRO A 45 9.07 17.38 15.33
CA PRO A 45 9.92 16.22 15.59
C PRO A 45 9.23 15.22 16.53
N PRO A 46 9.49 13.91 16.40
CA PRO A 46 8.96 12.91 17.31
C PRO A 46 9.19 13.36 18.75
N PRO A 47 8.17 13.33 19.64
CA PRO A 47 8.36 13.68 21.03
C PRO A 47 9.53 12.86 21.57
N LYS A 48 10.53 13.54 22.13
CA LYS A 48 11.65 12.86 22.79
C LYS A 48 11.10 12.15 24.01
N TRP A 49 10.74 10.88 23.85
CA TRP A 49 10.35 10.00 24.96
C TRP A 49 11.61 9.58 25.72
N ASP A 50 12.38 10.58 26.18
CA ASP A 50 13.60 10.42 26.96
C ASP A 50 13.19 10.00 28.36
N ARG A 51 12.91 8.69 28.55
CA ARG A 51 13.03 7.92 29.80
C ARG A 51 12.57 6.47 29.58
N GLY A 52 13.52 5.60 29.24
CA GLY A 52 13.49 4.18 29.64
C GLY A 52 12.62 3.21 28.84
N GLY A 53 12.31 3.48 27.57
CA GLY A 53 11.65 2.51 26.69
C GLY A 53 12.34 2.43 25.33
N SER A 54 12.58 1.22 24.83
CA SER A 54 13.01 0.98 23.44
C SER A 54 12.18 1.85 22.49
N ALA A 55 12.84 2.53 21.54
CA ALA A 55 12.32 3.60 20.69
C ALA A 55 11.11 3.23 19.79
N LEU A 56 10.51 2.06 19.98
CA LEU A 56 9.44 1.47 19.17
C LEU A 56 8.44 0.67 20.00
N ASP A 57 8.28 0.95 21.30
CA ASP A 57 7.21 0.31 22.08
C ASP A 57 5.84 0.94 21.76
N ARG A 58 5.27 0.52 20.63
CA ARG A 58 3.94 0.93 20.13
C ARG A 58 2.79 0.55 21.06
N SER A 59 3.06 -0.24 22.10
CA SER A 59 2.05 -0.62 23.11
C SER A 59 1.86 0.45 24.19
N LYS A 60 2.85 1.34 24.39
CA LYS A 60 2.86 2.33 25.49
C LYS A 60 2.45 3.74 25.08
N GLY A 61 2.46 4.07 23.78
CA GLY A 61 2.06 5.38 23.25
C GLY A 61 0.57 5.44 22.87
N ASN A 62 0.00 6.65 22.78
CA ASN A 62 -1.33 6.83 22.23
C ASN A 62 -1.34 6.41 20.74
N LYS A 63 -1.96 5.26 20.45
CA LYS A 63 -2.04 4.69 19.09
C LYS A 63 -2.66 5.64 18.06
N ARG A 64 -3.50 6.60 18.49
CA ARG A 64 -4.11 7.63 17.61
C ARG A 64 -3.12 8.69 17.11
N ASN A 65 -1.91 8.74 17.66
CA ASN A 65 -0.88 9.69 17.25
C ASN A 65 0.07 9.11 16.19
N TRP A 66 -0.22 7.95 15.63
CA TRP A 66 0.62 7.31 14.63
C TRP A 66 -0.05 7.36 13.26
N ILE A 67 0.75 7.51 12.23
CA ILE A 67 0.34 7.58 10.83
C ILE A 67 1.17 6.62 9.99
N LEU A 68 0.64 6.19 8.86
CA LEU A 68 1.38 5.50 7.82
C LEU A 68 1.65 6.47 6.68
N VAL A 69 2.92 6.59 6.31
CA VAL A 69 3.39 7.45 5.23
C VAL A 69 4.18 6.63 4.22
N TRP A 70 4.18 7.07 2.97
CA TRP A 70 5.04 6.50 1.95
C TRP A 70 6.50 6.63 2.36
N GLU A 71 7.21 5.51 2.42
CA GLU A 71 8.67 5.53 2.51
C GLU A 71 9.30 5.22 1.17
N ASP A 72 8.87 4.13 0.54
CA ASP A 72 9.43 3.73 -0.73
C ASP A 72 8.50 2.84 -1.55
N GLY A 73 8.77 2.74 -2.85
CA GLY A 73 7.98 1.93 -3.77
C GLY A 73 8.76 1.48 -4.99
N PHE A 74 8.31 0.37 -5.56
CA PHE A 74 8.76 -0.17 -6.84
C PHE A 74 7.56 -0.41 -7.76
N CYS A 75 7.68 -0.05 -9.03
CA CYS A 75 6.69 -0.34 -10.06
C CYS A 75 7.39 -0.86 -11.31
N ASP A 76 6.88 -1.96 -11.86
CA ASP A 76 7.32 -2.48 -13.17
C ASP A 76 6.59 -1.72 -14.28
N PHE A 77 7.14 -0.56 -14.65
CA PHE A 77 6.55 0.28 -15.70
C PHE A 77 6.51 -0.42 -17.07
N PHE A 78 7.38 -1.39 -17.31
CA PHE A 78 7.36 -2.15 -18.56
C PHE A 78 6.12 -3.06 -18.64
N GLU A 79 5.72 -3.70 -17.54
CA GLU A 79 4.44 -4.44 -17.51
C GLU A 79 3.24 -3.50 -17.61
N CYS A 80 3.31 -2.30 -17.00
CA CYS A 80 2.27 -1.28 -17.16
C CYS A 80 2.11 -0.87 -18.64
N GLU A 81 3.21 -0.70 -19.37
CA GLU A 81 3.22 -0.39 -20.81
C GLU A 81 2.77 -1.60 -21.65
N ARG A 82 3.24 -2.81 -21.34
CA ARG A 82 2.95 -4.04 -22.09
C ARG A 82 1.49 -4.45 -21.98
N ALA A 83 0.90 -4.33 -20.79
CA ALA A 83 -0.54 -4.47 -20.62
C ALA A 83 -1.29 -3.46 -21.50
N GLY A 84 -0.65 -2.34 -21.87
CA GLY A 84 -1.15 -1.16 -22.57
C GLY A 84 -1.10 -1.13 -24.10
N SER A 85 -1.04 -2.27 -24.80
CA SER A 85 -1.06 -2.34 -26.29
C SER A 85 -2.39 -1.90 -26.96
N GLY A 86 -3.12 -0.93 -26.41
CA GLY A 86 -4.33 -0.36 -27.01
C GLY A 86 -4.60 1.06 -26.53
N TYR A 87 -4.96 1.94 -27.47
CA TYR A 87 -5.26 3.39 -27.37
C TYR A 87 -6.34 3.78 -26.33
N MET A 88 -6.19 3.43 -25.06
CA MET A 88 -7.06 3.92 -23.97
C MET A 88 -6.31 4.89 -23.05
N LYS A 89 -6.84 6.10 -22.95
CA LYS A 89 -6.45 7.15 -22.00
C LYS A 89 -6.92 6.74 -20.60
N GLY A 90 -5.99 6.46 -19.67
CA GLY A 90 -6.32 6.21 -18.25
C GLY A 90 -5.76 4.93 -17.61
N ARG A 91 -4.63 4.37 -18.10
CA ARG A 91 -4.01 3.15 -17.51
C ARG A 91 -3.04 3.45 -16.38
N PHE A 92 -2.77 2.44 -15.54
CA PHE A 92 -1.91 2.57 -14.37
C PHE A 92 -0.48 2.88 -14.82
N GLY A 93 -0.01 4.08 -14.52
CA GLY A 93 1.31 4.58 -14.92
C GLY A 93 2.04 5.24 -13.76
N ALA A 94 3.18 5.86 -14.07
CA ALA A 94 4.00 6.57 -13.10
C ALA A 94 3.24 7.69 -12.38
N ASP A 95 2.33 8.39 -13.08
CA ASP A 95 1.48 9.44 -12.52
C ASP A 95 0.58 8.91 -11.40
N ILE A 96 -0.09 7.78 -11.61
CA ILE A 96 -0.97 7.16 -10.60
C ILE A 96 -0.14 6.52 -9.48
N PHE A 97 0.98 5.89 -9.83
CA PHE A 97 1.89 5.31 -8.86
C PHE A 97 2.45 6.35 -7.88
N PHE A 98 2.99 7.45 -8.40
CA PHE A 98 3.51 8.54 -7.55
C PHE A 98 2.42 9.40 -6.94
N LYS A 99 1.18 9.41 -7.45
CA LYS A 99 0.06 10.04 -6.76
C LYS A 99 -0.16 9.42 -5.38
N MET A 100 0.04 8.10 -5.25
CA MET A 100 -0.08 7.42 -3.97
C MET A 100 0.90 7.93 -2.92
N SER A 101 2.08 8.44 -3.28
CA SER A 101 3.06 8.89 -2.27
C SER A 101 2.61 10.10 -1.44
N HIS A 102 1.56 10.79 -1.88
CA HIS A 102 0.95 11.91 -1.18
C HIS A 102 -0.13 11.48 -0.17
N GLU A 103 -0.50 10.19 -0.16
CA GLU A 103 -1.50 9.67 0.77
C GLU A 103 -0.90 9.50 2.18
N VAL A 104 -1.74 9.71 3.19
CA VAL A 104 -1.39 9.50 4.59
C VAL A 104 -2.54 8.78 5.27
N TYR A 105 -2.25 7.66 5.94
CA TYR A 105 -3.26 6.89 6.66
C TYR A 105 -3.08 7.02 8.16
N ASN A 106 -4.18 7.07 8.90
CA ASN A 106 -4.14 7.03 10.36
C ASN A 106 -3.93 5.59 10.82
N PHE A 107 -2.99 5.36 11.74
CA PHE A 107 -2.77 4.02 12.31
C PHE A 107 -3.98 3.60 13.17
N GLY A 108 -4.45 2.36 12.99
CA GLY A 108 -5.63 1.82 13.67
C GLY A 108 -6.98 2.32 13.18
N GLU A 109 -7.01 3.17 12.14
CA GLU A 109 -8.24 3.70 11.55
C GLU A 109 -8.29 3.43 10.04
N GLY A 110 -9.50 3.22 9.51
CA GLY A 110 -9.67 2.85 8.11
C GLY A 110 -9.08 1.47 7.80
N LEU A 111 -9.24 1.04 6.55
CA LEU A 111 -8.80 -0.28 6.10
C LEU A 111 -7.30 -0.49 6.34
N VAL A 112 -6.49 0.46 5.85
CA VAL A 112 -5.03 0.39 5.85
C VAL A 112 -4.46 0.47 7.27
N GLY A 113 -4.98 1.40 8.06
CA GLY A 113 -4.53 1.61 9.44
C GLY A 113 -4.87 0.46 10.36
N LYS A 114 -6.06 -0.14 10.22
CA LYS A 114 -6.43 -1.32 11.02
C LYS A 114 -5.61 -2.54 10.66
N VAL A 115 -5.37 -2.80 9.38
CA VAL A 115 -4.48 -3.91 8.97
C VAL A 115 -3.11 -3.77 9.62
N ALA A 116 -2.57 -2.55 9.67
CA ALA A 116 -1.32 -2.26 10.37
C ALA A 116 -1.40 -2.48 11.89
N ALA A 117 -2.51 -2.11 12.54
CA ALA A 117 -2.67 -2.21 13.98
C ALA A 117 -2.95 -3.64 14.48
N ASP A 118 -3.70 -4.41 13.69
CA ASP A 118 -4.08 -5.79 13.98
C ASP A 118 -3.00 -6.80 13.60
N ASN A 119 -1.91 -6.35 12.97
CA ASN A 119 -0.87 -7.18 12.35
C ASN A 119 -1.48 -8.26 11.43
N SER A 120 -2.43 -7.83 10.61
CA SER A 120 -3.19 -8.72 9.73
C SER A 120 -2.82 -8.51 8.26
N HIS A 121 -3.46 -9.28 7.38
CA HIS A 121 -3.29 -9.16 5.94
C HIS A 121 -4.67 -9.17 5.27
N LYS A 122 -4.84 -8.36 4.22
CA LYS A 122 -6.11 -8.26 3.51
C LYS A 122 -5.90 -8.14 2.00
N TRP A 123 -6.71 -8.91 1.27
CA TRP A 123 -6.82 -8.85 -0.18
C TRP A 123 -8.07 -8.09 -0.57
N VAL A 124 -7.95 -7.26 -1.59
CA VAL A 124 -9.02 -6.41 -2.10
C VAL A 124 -9.04 -6.52 -3.61
N PHE A 125 -10.20 -6.88 -4.14
CA PHE A 125 -10.41 -7.09 -5.56
C PHE A 125 -11.30 -5.99 -6.13
N LYS A 126 -11.09 -5.65 -7.40
CA LYS A 126 -11.98 -4.79 -8.17
C LYS A 126 -13.35 -5.44 -8.27
N GLU A 127 -14.38 -4.70 -7.90
CA GLU A 127 -15.76 -5.13 -8.05
C GLU A 127 -16.14 -5.20 -9.53
N ALA A 128 -16.82 -6.28 -9.94
CA ALA A 128 -17.36 -6.37 -11.29
C ALA A 128 -18.60 -5.48 -11.33
N THR A 129 -18.51 -4.32 -11.99
CA THR A 129 -19.65 -3.46 -12.24
C THR A 129 -20.67 -4.25 -13.04
N THR A 130 -21.69 -4.79 -12.38
CA THR A 130 -22.84 -5.38 -13.05
C THR A 130 -23.71 -4.19 -13.42
N GLU A 131 -23.83 -3.90 -14.72
CA GLU A 131 -24.63 -2.80 -15.25
C GLU A 131 -26.13 -3.03 -14.98
N SER A 132 -26.58 -2.74 -13.76
CA SER A 132 -28.00 -2.52 -13.47
C SER A 132 -28.14 -1.82 -12.11
N GLU A 133 -28.82 -0.67 -12.17
CA GLU A 133 -29.33 0.18 -11.08
C GLU A 133 -28.48 1.39 -10.64
N PRO A 134 -28.92 2.62 -11.01
CA PRO A 134 -28.36 3.86 -10.48
C PRO A 134 -29.05 4.19 -9.15
N GLY A 135 -28.41 3.87 -8.03
CA GLY A 135 -28.87 4.33 -6.73
C GLY A 135 -28.37 3.51 -5.56
N PHE A 136 -27.64 4.18 -4.66
CA PHE A 136 -27.43 3.82 -3.27
C PHE A 136 -26.62 2.54 -2.95
N THR A 137 -25.52 2.77 -2.22
CA THR A 137 -24.85 1.86 -1.28
C THR A 137 -24.15 0.64 -1.87
N SER A 138 -22.87 0.80 -2.24
CA SER A 138 -21.90 -0.30 -2.36
C SER A 138 -21.55 -0.86 -0.98
N SER A 139 -22.50 -1.57 -0.38
CA SER A 139 -22.15 -2.78 0.39
C SER A 139 -21.70 -3.78 -0.69
N TRP A 140 -20.63 -4.58 -0.61
CA TRP A 140 -20.38 -5.59 0.40
C TRP A 140 -18.96 -6.15 0.22
N ASN A 141 -18.13 -6.02 1.26
CA ASN A 141 -17.21 -7.05 1.73
C ASN A 141 -16.77 -6.60 3.12
N ALA A 142 -17.35 -7.21 4.16
CA ALA A 142 -17.34 -6.78 5.56
C ALA A 142 -15.95 -6.41 6.13
N SER A 143 -15.50 -5.20 5.86
CA SER A 143 -14.85 -4.36 6.87
C SER A 143 -15.73 -3.12 7.03
N ILE A 144 -16.06 -2.81 8.28
CA ILE A 144 -16.78 -1.59 8.70
C ILE A 144 -15.99 -0.32 8.33
N ASP A 145 -14.75 -0.48 7.86
CA ASP A 145 -13.81 0.60 7.61
C ASP A 145 -13.85 1.09 6.17
N PRO A 146 -13.95 2.42 5.97
CA PRO A 146 -13.93 3.01 4.64
C PRO A 146 -12.60 2.70 3.95
N GLN A 147 -12.68 2.30 2.68
CA GLN A 147 -11.53 2.15 1.81
C GLN A 147 -10.94 3.53 1.45
N PRO A 148 -9.63 3.64 1.21
CA PRO A 148 -9.05 4.86 0.67
C PRO A 148 -9.66 5.23 -0.68
N LYS A 149 -10.23 6.44 -0.78
CA LYS A 149 -10.73 6.99 -2.06
C LYS A 149 -9.65 7.00 -3.15
N ALA A 150 -8.39 7.14 -2.75
CA ALA A 150 -7.24 7.09 -3.66
C ALA A 150 -7.12 5.77 -4.44
N TRP A 151 -7.70 4.67 -3.94
CA TRP A 151 -7.68 3.38 -4.62
C TRP A 151 -8.63 3.32 -5.82
N GLU A 152 -9.65 4.18 -5.88
CA GLU A 152 -10.52 4.29 -7.06
C GLU A 152 -9.70 4.63 -8.32
N PHE A 153 -8.70 5.50 -8.20
CA PHE A 153 -7.80 5.82 -9.32
C PHE A 153 -6.97 4.61 -9.76
N GLN A 154 -6.62 3.71 -8.83
CA GLN A 154 -5.87 2.50 -9.14
C GLN A 154 -6.77 1.47 -9.85
N PHE A 155 -7.97 1.23 -9.31
CA PHE A 155 -8.92 0.29 -9.92
C PHE A 155 -9.43 0.77 -11.29
N ASN A 156 -9.68 2.07 -11.44
CA ASN A 156 -10.08 2.67 -12.71
C ASN A 156 -8.96 2.62 -13.76
N SER A 157 -7.71 2.47 -13.32
CA SER A 157 -6.54 2.40 -14.21
C SER A 157 -6.07 1.00 -14.54
N GLY A 158 -6.85 -0.01 -14.15
CA GLY A 158 -6.69 -1.39 -14.58
C GLY A 158 -6.21 -2.34 -13.50
N ILE A 159 -5.77 -1.84 -12.33
CA ILE A 159 -5.48 -2.70 -11.18
C ILE A 159 -6.75 -3.48 -10.83
N GLN A 160 -6.62 -4.79 -10.67
CA GLN A 160 -7.72 -5.68 -10.28
C GLN A 160 -7.57 -6.16 -8.84
N THR A 161 -6.35 -6.24 -8.33
CA THR A 161 -6.08 -6.72 -6.98
C THR A 161 -5.14 -5.79 -6.25
N ILE A 162 -5.48 -5.47 -5.00
CA ILE A 162 -4.62 -4.80 -4.04
C ILE A 162 -4.51 -5.71 -2.80
N ALA A 163 -3.29 -6.09 -2.42
CA ALA A 163 -3.02 -6.77 -1.17
C ALA A 163 -2.31 -5.85 -0.18
N ILE A 164 -2.77 -5.85 1.07
CA ILE A 164 -2.15 -5.13 2.19
C ILE A 164 -1.63 -6.14 3.20
N ILE A 165 -0.35 -6.09 3.48
CA ILE A 165 0.36 -7.04 4.34
C ILE A 165 1.04 -6.27 5.46
N SER A 166 0.58 -6.40 6.71
CA SER A 166 1.30 -5.83 7.85
C SER A 166 2.70 -6.43 8.02
N VAL A 167 3.66 -5.58 8.31
CA VAL A 167 5.02 -5.98 8.69
C VAL A 167 5.44 -5.23 9.95
N ARG A 168 6.56 -5.65 10.56
CA ARG A 168 7.02 -5.07 11.84
C ARG A 168 7.13 -3.55 11.81
N GLU A 169 7.53 -2.93 10.71
CA GLU A 169 7.75 -1.47 10.64
C GLU A 169 6.65 -0.70 9.92
N GLY A 170 5.59 -1.36 9.46
CA GLY A 170 4.66 -0.74 8.53
C GLY A 170 3.72 -1.72 7.85
N ILE A 171 3.36 -1.41 6.62
CA ILE A 171 2.63 -2.33 5.74
C ILE A 171 3.29 -2.36 4.36
N ILE A 172 3.10 -3.46 3.65
CA ILE A 172 3.41 -3.58 2.23
C ILE A 172 2.08 -3.59 1.46
N GLN A 173 1.93 -2.68 0.50
CA GLN A 173 0.83 -2.67 -0.45
C GLN A 173 1.33 -3.20 -1.79
N LEU A 174 0.67 -4.23 -2.31
CA LEU A 174 0.97 -4.83 -3.61
C LEU A 174 -0.23 -4.63 -4.54
N GLY A 175 0.03 -4.37 -5.82
CA GLY A 175 -1.02 -4.27 -6.83
C GLY A 175 -0.77 -5.13 -8.05
N SER A 176 -1.82 -5.76 -8.57
CA SER A 176 -1.79 -6.61 -9.76
C SER A 176 -2.92 -6.26 -10.73
N PHE A 177 -2.67 -6.51 -12.03
CA PHE A 177 -3.70 -6.46 -13.07
C PHE A 177 -4.59 -7.71 -13.10
N ASP A 178 -4.22 -8.76 -12.36
CA ASP A 178 -4.98 -10.01 -12.25
C ASP A 178 -5.80 -10.05 -10.96
N LYS A 179 -6.84 -10.88 -10.94
CA LYS A 179 -7.66 -11.19 -9.76
C LYS A 179 -7.08 -12.35 -8.95
#